data_AF-A0A2T4LQQ9-F1
#
_entry.id   AF-A0A2T4LQQ9-F1
#
_cell.length_a   1.000
_cell.length_b   1.000
_cell.length_c   1.000
_cell.angle_alpha   90.00
_cell.angle_beta   90.00
_cell.angle_gamma   90.00
#
_symmetry.space_group_name_H-M   'P 1'
#
loop_
_entity.id
_entity.type
_entity.pdbx_description
1 polymer ?
#
loop_
_entity_poly.entity_id
_entity_poly.type
_entity_poly.pdbx_seq_one_letter_code
_entity_poly.pdbx_strand_id
1 'polypeptide(L)' 'MIPNLDWSKNFQEFQEILNSGINPEWLYSAKANMILNPAYTGEGKQFFFTKDIIEASKTIPFF' A
#
# COMPACT_ATOMS: atom_id res chain seq x y z
N MET A 1 10.33 6.50 -9.13
CA MET A 1 9.20 6.08 -9.99
C MET A 1 7.91 6.44 -9.28
N ILE A 2 6.87 6.93 -9.95
CA ILE A 2 5.58 7.22 -9.31
C ILE A 2 4.69 5.97 -9.49
N PRO A 3 4.16 5.35 -8.42
CA PRO A 3 3.26 4.21 -8.54
C PRO A 3 2.02 4.53 -9.38
N ASN A 4 1.62 3.59 -10.23
CA ASN A 4 0.39 3.64 -10.99
C ASN A 4 -0.80 3.22 -10.11
N LEU A 5 -1.09 4.02 -9.08
CA LEU A 5 -2.25 3.88 -8.20
C LEU A 5 -3.27 4.99 -8.50
N ASP A 6 -4.54 4.66 -8.31
CA ASP A 6 -5.59 5.68 -8.30
C ASP A 6 -5.59 6.42 -6.96
N TRP A 7 -4.78 7.47 -6.88
CA TRP A 7 -4.62 8.29 -5.68
C TRP A 7 -5.90 9.02 -5.24
N SER A 8 -6.96 9.02 -6.05
CA SER A 8 -8.25 9.59 -5.68
C SER A 8 -9.12 8.67 -4.82
N LYS A 9 -8.85 7.35 -4.84
CA LYS A 9 -9.58 6.39 -3.99
C LYS A 9 -9.25 6.58 -2.53
N ASN A 10 -10.22 6.32 -1.66
CA ASN A 10 -9.97 6.24 -0.21
C ASN A 10 -9.18 5.00 0.20
N PHE A 11 -9.35 3.91 -0.55
CA PHE A 11 -8.72 2.61 -0.27
C PHE A 11 -8.07 2.03 -1.53
N GLN A 12 -6.99 1.29 -1.33
CA GLN A 12 -6.36 0.43 -2.35
C GLN A 12 -6.42 -1.02 -1.88
N GLU A 13 -6.81 -1.92 -2.76
CA GLU A 13 -6.69 -3.36 -2.51
C GLU A 13 -5.22 -3.79 -2.57
N PHE A 14 -4.82 -4.75 -1.75
CA PHE A 14 -3.46 -5.30 -1.74
C PHE A 14 -2.95 -5.70 -3.13
N GLN A 15 -3.77 -6.39 -3.92
CA GLN A 15 -3.40 -6.78 -5.29
C GLN A 15 -3.31 -5.58 -6.24
N GLU A 16 -4.10 -4.52 -6.04
CA GLU A 16 -3.95 -3.28 -6.81
C GLU A 16 -2.59 -2.62 -6.53
N ILE A 17 -2.16 -2.61 -5.26
CA ILE A 17 -0.85 -2.08 -4.85
C ILE A 17 0.28 -2.89 -5.49
N LEU A 18 0.22 -4.23 -5.44
CA LEU A 18 1.22 -5.08 -6.07
C LEU A 18 1.31 -4.90 -7.59
N ASN A 19 0.18 -4.61 -8.24
CA ASN A 19 0.13 -4.40 -9.69
C ASN A 19 0.37 -2.93 -10.12
N SER A 20 0.68 -2.04 -9.17
CA SER A 20 0.88 -0.60 -9.44
C SER A 20 2.30 -0.23 -9.89
N GLY A 21 3.21 -1.20 -9.95
CA GLY A 21 4.63 -0.97 -10.21
C GLY A 21 5.46 -0.59 -8.98
N ILE A 22 4.87 -0.62 -7.78
CA ILE A 22 5.62 -0.63 -6.52
C ILE A 22 6.35 -1.97 -6.39
N ASN A 23 7.63 -1.95 -6.01
CA ASN A 23 8.34 -3.18 -5.66
C ASN A 23 7.57 -3.91 -4.53
N PRO A 24 7.13 -5.17 -4.73
CA PRO A 24 6.41 -5.93 -3.71
C PRO A 24 7.09 -5.95 -2.34
N GLU A 25 8.43 -5.95 -2.30
CA GLU A 25 9.21 -5.90 -1.06
C GLU A 25 8.91 -4.67 -0.21
N TRP A 26 8.56 -3.54 -0.83
CA TRP A 26 8.12 -2.35 -0.12
C TRP A 26 6.85 -2.64 0.71
N LEU A 27 5.85 -3.24 0.07
CA LEU A 27 4.56 -3.52 0.72
C LEU A 27 4.72 -4.57 1.83
N TYR A 28 5.55 -5.58 1.60
CA TYR A 28 5.86 -6.58 2.64
C TYR A 28 6.62 -5.96 3.82
N SER A 29 7.64 -5.14 3.55
CA SER A 29 8.45 -4.49 4.59
C SER A 29 7.63 -3.49 5.39
N ALA A 30 6.83 -2.63 4.73
CA ALA A 30 5.98 -1.66 5.40
C ALA A 30 4.97 -2.33 6.34
N LYS A 31 4.40 -3.47 5.93
CA LYS A 31 3.50 -4.27 6.78
C LYS A 31 4.22 -4.97 7.92
N ALA A 32 5.34 -5.64 7.66
CA ALA A 32 6.10 -6.38 8.67
C ALA A 32 6.62 -5.46 9.79
N ASN A 33 6.96 -4.22 9.45
CA ASN A 33 7.41 -3.20 10.40
C ASN A 33 6.24 -2.38 11.01
N MET A 34 4.98 -2.75 10.77
CA MET A 34 3.78 -2.06 11.26
C MET A 34 3.66 -0.59 10.84
N ILE A 35 4.38 -0.19 9.79
CA ILE A 35 4.36 1.17 9.22
C ILE A 35 3.10 1.36 8.38
N LEU A 36 2.66 0.31 7.69
CA LEU A 36 1.42 0.29 6.92
C LEU A 36 0.52 -0.86 7.40
N ASN A 37 -0.63 -0.51 7.97
CA ASN A 37 -1.60 -1.47 8.48
C ASN A 37 -2.83 -1.54 7.56
N PRO A 38 -3.44 -2.73 7.40
CA PRO A 38 -4.69 -2.85 6.65
C PRO A 38 -5.80 -2.08 7.36
N ALA A 39 -6.55 -1.31 6.60
CA ALA A 39 -7.72 -0.58 7.08
C ALA A 39 -8.88 -1.53 7.41
N TYR A 40 -9.09 -2.52 6.56
CA TYR A 40 -10.03 -3.61 6.79
C TYR A 40 -9.66 -4.84 5.96
N THR A 41 -10.17 -6.00 6.38
CA THR A 41 -10.10 -7.25 5.65
C THR A 41 -11.52 -7.74 5.38
N GLY A 42 -11.79 -8.17 4.14
CA GLY A 42 -13.12 -8.63 3.73
C GLY A 42 -12.99 -9.63 2.59
N GLU A 43 -13.70 -10.76 2.66
CA GLU A 43 -13.76 -11.78 1.59
C GLU A 43 -12.37 -12.25 1.12
N GLY A 44 -11.41 -12.38 2.04
CA GLY A 44 -10.04 -12.78 1.72
C GLY A 44 -9.16 -11.68 1.11
N LYS A 45 -9.68 -10.47 0.96
CA LYS A 45 -8.97 -9.29 0.47
C LYS A 45 -8.51 -8.40 1.63
N GLN A 46 -7.40 -7.70 1.41
CA GLN A 46 -6.88 -6.68 2.32
C GLN A 46 -6.92 -5.33 1.64
N PHE A 47 -7.42 -4.33 2.35
CA PHE A 47 -7.52 -2.96 1.86
C PHE A 47 -6.72 -2.02 2.75
N PHE A 48 -6.09 -1.02 2.15
CA PHE A 48 -5.25 -0.04 2.82
C PHE A 48 -5.77 1.35 2.49
N PHE A 49 -5.75 2.26 3.47
CA PHE A 49 -6.06 3.65 3.16
C PHE A 49 -4.99 4.23 2.22
N THR A 50 -5.42 4.88 1.15
CA THR A 50 -4.50 5.53 0.20
C THR A 50 -3.60 6.56 0.90
N LYS A 51 -4.16 7.31 1.86
CA LYS A 51 -3.39 8.26 2.69
C LYS A 51 -2.28 7.59 3.51
N ASP A 52 -2.52 6.38 4.02
CA ASP A 52 -1.56 5.68 4.88
C ASP A 52 -0.43 5.09 4.03
N ILE A 53 -0.70 4.73 2.76
CA ILE A 53 0.32 4.34 1.78
C ILE A 53 1.27 5.52 1.51
N ILE A 54 0.73 6.73 1.31
CA ILE A 54 1.53 7.94 1.13
C ILE A 54 2.39 8.19 2.37
N GLU A 55 1.82 8.04 3.56
CA GLU A 55 2.56 8.30 4.80
C GLU A 55 3.61 7.25 5.13
N ALA A 56 3.33 5.98 4.85
CA ALA A 56 4.33 4.92 4.90
C ALA A 56 5.49 5.19 3.93
N SER A 57 5.21 5.76 2.75
CA SER A 57 6.22 6.08 1.74
C SER A 57 7.21 7.15 2.17
N LYS A 58 6.85 7.99 3.16
CA LYS A 58 7.76 8.99 3.77
C LYS A 58 8.78 8.35 4.71
N THR A 59 8.45 7.20 5.29
CA THR A 59 9.33 6.44 6.19
C THR A 59 10.18 5.44 5.43
N ILE A 60 9.56 4.69 4.51
CA ILE A 60 10.24 3.77 3.59
C ILE A 60 9.92 4.23 2.17
N PRO A 61 10.85 4.82 1.42
CA PRO A 61 10.60 5.24 0.04
C PRO A 61 10.22 4.07 -0.87
N PHE A 62 9.37 4.31 -1.87
CA PHE A 62 9.20 3.35 -2.98
C PHE A 62 10.53 3.22 -3.74
N PHE A 63 11.10 2.02 -3.78
CA PHE A 63 12.36 1.70 -4.48
C PHE A 63 12.12 1.03 -5.83
#